data_AF-A0A397FU12-F1
#
_entry.id   AF-A0A397FU12-F1
#
_cell.length_a   1.000
_cell.length_b   1.000
_cell.length_c   1.000
_cell.angle_alpha   90.00
_cell.angle_beta   90.00
_cell.angle_gamma   90.00
#
_symmetry.space_group_name_H-M   'P 1'
#
loop_
_entity.id
_entity.type
_entity.pdbx_description
1 polymer ?
#
loop_
_entity_poly.entity_id
_entity_poly.type
_entity_poly.pdbx_seq_one_letter_code
_entity_poly.pdbx_strand_id
1 'polypeptide(L)'
;MKLYLLPDKPKLPAKFSWIAYLESDRQRRVLFDTHYPFGSHYHIDQQERVIFSWDSLDKSLDLFFQKVKERFGPFAQEIKEILK
;
A
#
# COMPACT_ATOMS: atom_id res chain seq x y z
N MET A 1 -33.81 -1.23 15.48
CA MET A 1 -32.48 -1.57 14.93
C MET A 1 -32.55 -1.43 13.42
N LYS A 2 -31.99 -0.36 12.82
CA LYS A 2 -31.96 -0.20 11.36
C LYS A 2 -30.70 -0.90 10.83
N LEU A 3 -30.89 -2.03 10.15
CA LEU A 3 -29.82 -2.70 9.41
C LEU A 3 -29.64 -1.96 8.08
N TYR A 4 -28.52 -1.26 7.91
CA TYR A 4 -28.12 -0.78 6.60
C TYR A 4 -27.40 -1.93 5.91
N LEU A 5 -28.07 -2.61 4.98
CA LEU A 5 -27.41 -3.49 4.03
C LEU A 5 -26.50 -2.59 3.17
N LEU A 6 -25.21 -2.59 3.49
CA LEU A 6 -24.22 -2.01 2.60
C LEU A 6 -24.37 -2.72 1.25
N PRO A 7 -24.41 -1.99 0.12
CA PRO A 7 -24.44 -2.63 -1.19
C PRO A 7 -23.28 -3.62 -1.29
N ASP A 8 -23.50 -4.74 -1.99
CA ASP A 8 -22.48 -5.77 -2.18
C ASP A 8 -21.16 -5.12 -2.59
N LYS A 9 -20.14 -5.28 -1.75
CA LYS A 9 -18.83 -4.66 -2.00
C LYS A 9 -18.32 -5.21 -3.34
N PRO A 10 -17.98 -4.35 -4.32
CA PRO A 10 -17.40 -4.83 -5.56
C PRO A 10 -16.16 -5.67 -5.25
N LYS A 11 -16.05 -6.81 -5.93
CA LYS A 11 -14.90 -7.71 -5.75
C LYS A 11 -13.65 -6.98 -6.24
N LEU A 12 -12.77 -6.62 -5.31
CA LEU A 12 -11.50 -5.97 -5.63
C LEU A 12 -10.61 -6.94 -6.42
N PRO A 13 -9.80 -6.43 -7.36
CA PRO A 13 -9.01 -7.25 -8.28
C PRO A 13 -8.02 -8.16 -7.56
N ALA A 14 -7.42 -7.68 -6.46
CA ALA A 14 -6.59 -8.44 -5.54
C ALA A 14 -6.66 -7.81 -4.13
N LYS A 15 -6.37 -8.60 -3.08
CA LYS A 15 -6.14 -8.07 -1.73
C LYS A 15 -4.67 -8.21 -1.40
N PHE A 16 -4.04 -7.13 -0.98
CA PHE A 16 -2.64 -7.09 -0.51
C PHE A 16 -2.50 -5.95 0.48
N SER A 17 -1.49 -6.04 1.35
CA SER A 17 -1.06 -4.95 2.22
C SER A 17 0.45 -5.03 2.40
N TRP A 18 1.19 -4.05 1.87
CA TRP A 18 2.65 -3.99 1.97
C TRP A 18 3.06 -2.69 2.63
N ILE A 19 4.03 -2.75 3.52
CA ILE A 19 4.54 -1.57 4.22
C ILE A 19 6.07 -1.63 4.28
N ALA A 20 6.71 -0.50 4.04
CA ALA A 20 8.12 -0.30 4.31
C ALA A 20 8.27 0.93 5.21
N TYR A 21 9.08 0.85 6.26
CA TYR A 21 9.35 1.96 7.17
C TYR A 21 10.76 1.86 7.74
N LEU A 22 11.28 2.95 8.30
CA LEU A 22 12.54 2.93 9.06
C LEU A 22 12.27 2.52 10.50
N GLU A 23 13.08 1.62 11.05
CA GLU A 23 12.90 1.15 12.44
C GLU A 23 12.99 2.30 13.45
N SER A 24 13.87 3.27 13.18
CA SER A 24 14.04 4.50 13.96
C SER A 24 12.88 5.49 13.84
N ASP A 25 12.08 5.40 12.77
CA ASP A 25 10.97 6.32 12.50
C ASP A 25 9.86 5.66 11.65
N ARG A 26 8.86 5.11 12.34
CA ARG A 26 7.68 4.49 11.74
C ARG A 26 6.71 5.46 11.07
N GLN A 27 6.84 6.77 11.29
CA GLN A 27 6.03 7.76 10.58
C GLN A 27 6.51 7.93 9.14
N ARG A 28 7.80 7.65 8.89
CA ARG A 28 8.38 7.60 7.55
C ARG A 28 8.13 6.24 6.93
N ARG A 29 7.13 6.14 6.07
CA ARG A 29 6.66 4.85 5.53
C ARG A 29 6.14 4.93 4.12
N VAL A 30 6.21 3.81 3.42
CA VAL A 30 5.51 3.57 2.16
C VAL A 30 4.52 2.45 2.45
N LEU A 31 3.22 2.72 2.30
CA LEU A 31 2.15 1.76 2.56
C LEU A 31 1.36 1.54 1.27
N PHE A 32 1.23 0.31 0.83
CA PHE A 32 0.45 -0.14 -0.31
C PHE A 32 -0.69 -1.02 0.22
N ASP A 33 -1.92 -0.73 -0.15
CA ASP A 33 -3.08 -1.48 0.35
C ASP A 33 -4.18 -1.57 -0.71
N THR A 34 -5.05 -2.56 -0.57
CA THR A 34 -6.32 -2.62 -1.33
C THR A 34 -7.50 -2.84 -0.42
N HIS A 35 -8.34 -1.81 -0.33
CA HIS A 35 -9.60 -1.89 0.40
C HIS A 35 -10.70 -1.03 -0.23
N TYR A 36 -11.95 -1.42 -0.01
CA TYR A 36 -13.12 -0.65 -0.41
C TYR A 36 -13.29 0.57 0.50
N PRO A 37 -13.66 1.76 -0.02
CA PRO A 37 -14.06 2.08 -1.40
C PRO A 37 -12.93 2.46 -2.36
N PHE A 38 -11.67 2.49 -1.90
CA PHE A 38 -10.58 3.14 -2.64
C PHE A 38 -9.93 2.26 -3.71
N GLY A 39 -10.09 0.94 -3.63
CA GLY A 39 -9.35 0.02 -4.50
C GLY A 39 -7.88 -0.02 -4.13
N SER A 40 -7.02 -0.27 -5.11
CA SER A 40 -5.57 -0.34 -4.90
C SER A 40 -4.98 1.06 -4.81
N HIS A 41 -4.25 1.31 -3.72
CA HIS A 41 -3.69 2.61 -3.44
C HIS A 41 -2.43 2.49 -2.60
N TYR A 42 -1.69 3.60 -2.53
CA TYR A 42 -0.57 3.73 -1.63
C TYR A 42 -0.53 5.08 -0.91
N HIS A 43 0.21 5.12 0.18
CA HIS A 43 0.53 6.29 0.98
C HIS A 43 2.04 6.42 1.12
N ILE A 44 2.52 7.66 1.09
CA ILE A 44 3.87 8.02 1.48
C ILE A 44 3.76 8.87 2.75
N ASP A 45 4.31 8.39 3.85
CA ASP A 45 4.24 8.97 5.19
C ASP A 45 2.78 9.20 5.65
N GLN A 46 2.42 10.47 5.86
CA GLN A 46 1.08 10.93 6.24
C GLN A 46 0.36 11.66 5.09
N GLN A 47 0.86 11.52 3.85
CA GLN A 47 0.28 12.16 2.68
C GLN A 47 -1.05 11.50 2.26
N GLU A 48 -1.79 12.22 1.41
CA GLU A 48 -2.98 11.70 0.78
C GLU A 48 -2.69 10.42 -0.02
N ARG A 49 -3.71 9.56 -0.08
CA ARG A 49 -3.63 8.29 -0.80
C ARG A 49 -3.52 8.55 -2.30
N VAL A 50 -2.70 7.77 -2.99
CA VAL A 50 -2.63 7.74 -4.45
C VAL A 50 -3.24 6.44 -4.94
N ILE A 51 -4.30 6.54 -5.74
CA ILE A 51 -4.96 5.38 -6.34
C ILE A 51 -4.15 4.91 -7.55
N PHE A 52 -3.99 3.60 -7.70
CA PHE A 52 -3.37 3.00 -8.87
C PHE A 52 -4.19 1.80 -9.37
N SER A 53 -4.00 1.47 -10.65
CA SER A 53 -4.60 0.26 -11.21
C SER A 53 -3.72 -0.95 -10.92
N TRP A 54 -4.29 -1.96 -10.28
CA TRP A 54 -3.60 -3.24 -10.06
C TRP A 54 -3.59 -4.06 -11.36
N ASP A 55 -2.44 -4.10 -12.01
CA ASP A 55 -2.24 -4.86 -13.25
C ASP A 55 -1.81 -6.31 -12.97
N SER A 56 -0.69 -6.47 -12.25
CA SER A 56 -0.10 -7.76 -11.89
C SER A 56 0.68 -7.64 -10.57
N LEU A 57 1.01 -8.78 -9.96
CA LEU A 57 1.85 -8.82 -8.77
C LEU A 57 3.22 -8.18 -9.05
N ASP A 58 3.88 -8.58 -10.13
CA ASP A 58 5.23 -8.10 -10.49
C ASP A 58 5.25 -6.58 -10.69
N LYS A 59 4.32 -6.04 -11.49
CA LYS A 59 4.23 -4.58 -11.71
C LYS A 59 3.94 -3.81 -10.43
N SER A 60 3.12 -4.38 -9.55
CA SER A 60 2.76 -3.73 -8.29
C SER A 60 3.90 -3.77 -7.28
N LEU A 61 4.69 -4.86 -7.26
CA LEU A 61 5.92 -4.95 -6.48
C LEU A 61 7.00 -4.01 -7.02
N ASP A 62 7.17 -3.92 -8.34
CA ASP A 62 8.09 -2.96 -8.97
C ASP A 62 7.73 -1.53 -8.58
N LEU A 63 6.44 -1.17 -8.63
CA LEU A 63 5.96 0.13 -8.18
C LEU A 63 6.21 0.33 -6.68
N PHE A 64 5.95 -0.68 -5.84
CA PHE A 64 6.24 -0.61 -4.41
C PHE A 64 7.73 -0.32 -4.15
N PHE A 65 8.64 -1.12 -4.73
CA PHE A 65 10.08 -0.93 -4.56
C PHE A 65 10.58 0.39 -5.16
N GLN A 66 9.99 0.84 -6.27
CA GLN A 66 10.26 2.18 -6.80
C GLN A 66 9.93 3.25 -5.75
N LYS A 67 8.74 3.22 -5.14
CA LYS A 67 8.34 4.20 -4.12
C LYS A 67 9.17 4.12 -2.85
N VAL A 68 9.56 2.91 -2.46
CA VAL A 68 10.51 2.67 -1.37
C VAL A 68 11.86 3.35 -1.67
N LYS A 69 12.42 3.14 -2.87
CA LYS A 69 13.68 3.75 -3.30
C LYS A 69 13.59 5.27 -3.40
N GLU A 70 12.49 5.80 -3.94
CA GLU A 70 12.22 7.24 -3.99
C GLU A 70 12.17 7.84 -2.57
N ARG A 71 11.57 7.13 -1.61
CA ARG A 71 11.35 7.63 -0.24
C ARG A 71 12.57 7.51 0.67
N PHE A 72 13.32 6.41 0.56
CA PHE A 72 14.42 6.06 1.47
C PHE A 72 15.81 6.08 0.83
N GLY A 73 15.89 6.23 -0.50
CA GLY A 73 17.15 6.21 -1.24
C GLY A 73 17.63 4.81 -1.64
N PRO A 74 18.78 4.70 -2.32
CA PRO A 74 19.30 3.45 -2.89
C PRO A 74 19.79 2.42 -1.85
N PHE A 75 19.89 2.76 -0.56
CA PHE A 75 20.41 1.89 0.51
C PHE A 75 19.36 1.60 1.57
N ALA A 76 18.31 0.90 1.15
CA ALA A 76 17.31 0.26 2.01
C ALA A 76 17.87 -0.93 2.83
N GLN A 77 19.13 -0.90 3.28
CA GLN A 77 19.73 -2.02 4.04
C GLN A 77 19.04 -2.28 5.40
N GLU A 78 18.19 -1.36 5.87
CA GLU A 78 17.41 -1.48 7.11
C GLU A 78 15.91 -1.78 6.89
N ILE A 79 15.45 -2.00 5.65
CA ILE A 79 14.03 -2.26 5.41
C ILE A 79 13.70 -3.69 5.82
N LYS A 80 13.07 -3.82 7.00
CA LYS A 80 12.55 -5.09 7.51
C LYS A 80 11.03 -5.18 7.30
N GLU A 81 10.68 -6.30 6.67
CA GLU A 81 9.38 -6.92 6.42
C GLU A 81 8.55 -6.51 5.19
N ILE A 82 8.31 -7.53 4.35
CA ILE A 82 7.20 -7.67 3.40
C ILE A 82 6.16 -8.55 4.13
N LEU A 83 5.11 -7.95 4.68
CA LEU A 83 4.00 -8.71 5.27
C LEU A 83 2.99 -9.13 4.18
N LYS A 84 2.41 -10.33 4.38
CA LYS A 84 1.53 -11.07 3.46
C LYS A 84 0.16 -10.43 3.26
#